data_AF-A0A6A3UI16-F1
#
_entry.id   AF-A0A6A3UI16-F1
#
_cell.length_a   1.000
_cell.length_b   1.000
_cell.length_c   1.000
_cell.angle_alpha   90.00
_cell.angle_beta   90.00
_cell.angle_gamma   90.00
#
_symmetry.space_group_name_H-M   'P 1'
#
loop_
_entity.id
_entity.type
_entity.pdbx_description
1 polymer ?
#
loop_
_entity_poly.entity_id
_entity_poly.type
_entity_poly.pdbx_seq_one_letter_code
_entity_poly.pdbx_strand_id
1 'polypeptide(L)' 'MVYPRTGLYSGAGDTLTEPADLEQLRSSLPSGTVVHDKTIDIYSHLDFIWAYNANEFVYQDLLAQLATYEGVSYN' A
#
# COMPACT_ATOMS: atom_id res chain seq x y z
N MET A 1 -10.90 17.14 0.63
CA MET A 1 -10.08 16.44 -0.37
C MET A 1 -11.01 15.83 -1.40
N VAL A 2 -10.66 15.90 -2.69
CA VAL A 2 -11.52 15.41 -3.79
C VAL A 2 -11.30 13.90 -4.06
N TYR A 3 -10.15 13.36 -3.66
CA TYR A 3 -9.71 12.00 -3.98
C TYR A 3 -9.62 11.12 -2.73
N PRO A 4 -9.85 9.80 -2.86
CA PRO A 4 -9.77 8.88 -1.72
C PRO A 4 -8.34 8.79 -1.18
N ARG A 5 -8.19 8.65 0.15
CA ARG A 5 -6.90 8.27 0.74
C ARG A 5 -6.53 6.86 0.29
N THR A 6 -5.30 6.69 -0.16
CA THR A 6 -4.79 5.41 -0.66
C THR A 6 -3.58 4.97 0.15
N GLY A 7 -3.63 3.73 0.66
CA GLY A 7 -2.46 3.03 1.18
C GLY A 7 -1.92 2.07 0.13
N LEU A 8 -0.62 2.13 -0.14
CA LEU A 8 0.07 1.27 -1.10
C LEU A 8 0.98 0.28 -0.36
N TYR A 9 0.88 -0.98 -0.75
CA TYR A 9 1.78 -2.06 -0.33
C TYR A 9 2.37 -2.72 -1.58
N SER A 10 3.69 -2.83 -1.65
CA SER A 10 4.40 -3.43 -2.79
C SER A 10 5.46 -4.43 -2.33
N GLY A 11 5.76 -5.44 -3.15
CA GLY A 11 6.79 -6.44 -2.86
C GLY A 11 8.04 -6.17 -3.68
N ALA A 12 9.23 -6.19 -3.08
CA ALA A 12 10.47 -5.95 -3.84
C ALA A 12 10.82 -7.10 -4.80
N GLY A 13 10.28 -8.31 -4.54
CA GLY A 13 10.39 -9.48 -5.42
C GLY A 13 9.16 -9.70 -6.31
N ASP A 14 8.25 -8.72 -6.42
CA ASP A 14 7.08 -8.82 -7.29
C ASP A 14 7.51 -8.70 -8.77
N THR A 15 7.23 -9.74 -9.56
CA THR A 15 7.53 -9.79 -11.00
C THR A 15 6.33 -9.46 -11.88
N LEU A 16 5.15 -9.23 -11.29
CA LEU A 16 3.94 -8.80 -12.01
C LEU A 16 3.73 -7.30 -11.93
N THR A 17 4.25 -6.65 -10.88
CA THR A 17 4.23 -5.19 -10.71
C THR A 17 5.66 -4.69 -10.62
N GLU A 18 6.21 -4.23 -11.74
CA GLU A 18 7.61 -3.77 -11.80
C GLU A 18 7.77 -2.39 -11.13
N PRO A 19 9.00 -2.00 -10.71
CA PRO A 19 9.25 -0.68 -10.13
C PRO A 19 8.77 0.50 -11.00
N ALA A 20 8.86 0.36 -12.33
CA ALA A 20 8.39 1.36 -13.28
C ALA A 20 6.86 1.56 -13.23
N ASP A 21 6.09 0.48 -13.04
CA ASP A 21 4.63 0.56 -12.90
C ASP A 21 4.25 1.33 -11.63
N LEU A 22 4.96 1.08 -10.53
CA LEU A 22 4.75 1.78 -9.26
C LEU A 22 5.12 3.26 -9.38
N GLU A 23 6.22 3.60 -10.06
CA GLU A 23 6.60 4.99 -10.31
C GLU A 23 5.55 5.72 -11.18
N GLN A 24 5.06 5.06 -12.23
CA GLN A 24 4.00 5.61 -13.07
C GLN A 24 2.69 5.81 -12.28
N LEU A 25 2.30 4.84 -11.44
CA LEU A 25 1.13 4.97 -10.57
C LEU A 25 1.28 6.15 -9.61
N ARG A 26 2.40 6.22 -8.87
CA ARG A 26 2.67 7.28 -7.88
C ARG A 26 2.66 8.67 -8.52
N SER A 27 3.26 8.83 -9.70
CA SER A 27 3.31 10.11 -10.41
C SER A 27 1.96 10.52 -11.02
N SER A 28 1.07 9.56 -11.28
CA SER A 28 -0.26 9.82 -11.84
C SER A 28 -1.31 10.16 -10.77
N LEU A 29 -1.04 9.85 -9.50
CA LEU A 29 -1.97 10.16 -8.41
C LEU A 29 -1.88 11.64 -8.00
N PRO A 30 -3.01 12.31 -7.73
CA PRO A 30 -3.00 13.67 -7.22
C PRO A 30 -2.20 13.79 -5.91
N SER A 31 -1.52 14.91 -5.72
CA SER A 31 -0.71 15.14 -4.52
C SER A 31 -1.53 14.93 -3.23
N GLY A 32 -0.94 14.23 -2.27
CA GLY A 32 -1.56 13.88 -0.98
C GLY A 32 -2.50 12.67 -1.00
N THR A 33 -2.79 12.08 -2.16
CA THR A 33 -3.68 10.90 -2.25
C THR A 33 -3.07 9.67 -1.56
N VAL A 34 -1.77 9.43 -1.76
CA VAL A 34 -1.04 8.35 -1.09
C VAL A 34 -0.72 8.79 0.33
N VAL A 35 -1.32 8.12 1.32
CA VAL A 35 -1.15 8.43 2.75
C VAL A 35 -0.32 7.40 3.49
N HIS A 36 -0.05 6.27 2.84
CA HIS A 36 0.82 5.21 3.31
C HIS A 36 1.45 4.51 2.10
N ASP A 37 2.75 4.25 2.14
CA ASP A 37 3.49 3.59 1.07
C ASP A 37 4.56 2.69 1.71
N LYS A 38 4.38 1.37 1.58
CA LYS A 38 5.24 0.37 2.21
C LYS A 38 5.69 -0.68 1.21
N THR A 39 7.00 -0.81 1.07
CA THR A 39 7.60 -1.93 0.32
C THR A 39 8.04 -3.03 1.30
N ILE A 40 7.70 -4.27 0.99
CA ILE A 40 8.09 -5.46 1.76
C ILE A 40 9.16 -6.19 0.94
N ASP A 41 10.40 -6.17 1.46
CA ASP A 41 11.58 -6.65 0.73
C ASP A 41 11.52 -8.15 0.38
N ILE A 42 10.85 -8.94 1.22
CA ILE A 42 10.78 -10.40 1.07
C ILE A 42 9.55 -10.89 0.27
N TYR A 43 8.70 -9.99 -0.23
CA TYR A 43 7.43 -10.36 -0.88
C TYR A 43 7.51 -10.30 -2.40
N SER A 44 6.90 -11.31 -3.00
CA SER A 44 6.43 -11.37 -4.39
C SER A 44 4.91 -11.13 -4.46
N HIS A 45 4.34 -11.22 -5.66
CA HIS A 45 2.93 -10.85 -5.90
C HIS A 45 1.91 -11.62 -5.03
N LEU A 46 2.09 -12.92 -4.89
CA LEU A 46 1.11 -13.78 -4.21
C LEU A 46 1.24 -13.74 -2.67
N ASP A 47 2.35 -13.21 -2.16
CA ASP A 47 2.65 -13.20 -0.74
C ASP A 47 1.67 -12.30 0.04
N PHE A 48 1.12 -11.26 -0.60
CA PHE A 48 0.09 -10.40 0.00
C PHE A 48 -1.18 -11.15 0.41
N ILE A 49 -1.45 -12.31 -0.19
CA ILE A 49 -2.66 -13.10 0.05
C ILE A 49 -2.32 -14.45 0.70
N TRP A 50 -1.17 -15.06 0.36
CA TRP A 50 -0.86 -16.44 0.72
C TRP A 50 0.38 -16.62 1.61
N ALA A 51 1.19 -15.59 1.83
CA ALA A 51 2.33 -15.75 2.72
C ALA A 51 1.85 -16.04 4.14
N TYR A 52 2.45 -17.04 4.78
CA TYR A 52 2.12 -17.42 6.15
C TYR A 52 2.38 -16.30 7.17
N ASN A 53 3.23 -15.32 6.82
CA ASN A 53 3.56 -14.16 7.63
C ASN A 53 2.90 -12.85 7.13
N ALA A 54 1.90 -12.91 6.23
CA ALA A 54 1.19 -11.72 5.74
C ALA A 54 0.52 -10.92 6.86
N ASN A 55 0.13 -11.60 7.95
CA ASN A 55 -0.36 -10.92 9.14
C ASN A 55 0.67 -9.93 9.71
N GLU A 56 1.93 -10.37 9.84
CA GLU A 56 3.02 -9.60 10.44
C GLU A 56 3.45 -8.43 9.55
N PHE A 57 3.66 -8.70 8.25
CA PHE A 57 4.27 -7.70 7.35
C PHE A 57 3.25 -6.72 6.76
N VAL A 58 1.98 -7.14 6.59
CA VAL A 58 0.95 -6.35 5.89
C VAL A 58 -0.26 -6.08 6.78
N TYR A 59 -0.91 -7.10 7.36
CA TYR A 59 -2.27 -6.90 7.89
C TYR A 59 -2.33 -6.09 9.17
N GLN A 60 -1.39 -6.28 10.10
CA GLN A 60 -1.34 -5.45 11.32
C GLN A 60 -1.11 -3.97 10.98
N ASP A 61 -0.25 -3.71 9.99
CA ASP A 61 0.02 -2.37 9.50
C ASP A 61 -1.22 -1.75 8.83
N LEU A 62 -1.89 -2.51 7.95
CA LEU A 62 -3.14 -2.11 7.30
C LEU A 62 -4.23 -1.74 8.33
N LEU A 63 -4.41 -2.57 9.37
CA LEU A 63 -5.37 -2.29 10.43
C LEU A 63 -5.03 -1.00 11.18
N ALA A 64 -3.74 -0.73 11.43
CA ALA A 64 -3.30 0.53 12.04
C ALA A 64 -3.59 1.74 11.12
N GLN A 65 -3.39 1.61 9.81
CA GLN A 65 -3.76 2.66 8.85
C GLN A 65 -5.27 2.90 8.84
N LEU A 66 -6.09 1.84 8.83
CA LEU A 66 -7.55 1.97 8.86
C LEU A 66 -8.02 2.68 10.14
N ALA A 67 -7.49 2.29 11.31
CA ALA A 67 -7.82 2.92 12.59
C ALA A 67 -7.42 4.40 12.64
N THR A 68 -6.32 4.78 11.96
CA THR A 68 -5.86 6.17 11.87
C THR A 68 -6.87 7.08 11.14
N TYR A 69 -7.61 6.54 10.17
CA TYR A 69 -8.54 7.32 9.34
C TYR A 69 -10.02 7.04 9.62
N GLU A 70 -10.33 6.12 10.53
CA GLU A 70 -11.71 5.86 10.95
C GLU A 70 -12.35 7.12 11.54
N GLY A 71 -13.50 7.52 11.00
CA GLY A 71 -14.21 8.74 11.42
C GLY A 71 -13.54 10.06 11.03
N VAL A 72 -12.39 10.04 10.33
CA VAL A 72 -11.67 11.24 9.92
C VAL A 72 -12.17 11.73 8.56
N SER A 73 -12.92 12.82 8.54
CA SER A 73 -13.40 13.46 7.31
C SER A 73 -12.25 13.94 6.44
N TYR A 74 -12.54 14.11 5.15
CA TYR A 74 -11.65 14.86 4.28
C TYR A 74 -11.80 16.35 4.58
N ASN A 75 -10.70 17.01 4.96
CA ASN A 75 -10.63 18.47 5.08
C ASN A 75 -10.73 19.13 3.70
#